data_AF-A0A3A4VG95-F1
#
_entry.id   AF-A0A3A4VG95-F1
#
_cell.length_a   1.000
_cell.length_b   1.000
_cell.length_c   1.000
_cell.angle_alpha   90.00
_cell.angle_beta   90.00
_cell.angle_gamma   90.00
#
_symmetry.space_group_name_H-M   'P 1'
#
loop_
_entity.id
_entity.type
_entity.pdbx_description
1 polymer ?
#
loop_
_entity_poly.entity_id
_entity_poly.type
_entity_poly.pdbx_seq_one_letter_code
_entity_poly.pdbx_strand_id
1 'polypeptide(L)'
;MFFARILLMKVYYWQRCIECNKVLPADNFFYICPQCGNLLLVERDEEYIDKIIGKGKKAQRYFDSIRFGKKRREYPNESGVFMWLPHIMPGFPKKEAVSLKEGFTDLFEIPDWLKKKIGLNKLFIKMEGQLPSESFKDRGMSVAISEALRLQKCNPKLNIRFVACASTGDTSASAAIYSAYVRDRLKCIVFLPHGKVSTEQLFQVMAHGASILSIKHPQGFDGCMSLIQQFCQKNQSMVLLNSKNAFRVAGQETIALEICHDLDWKAPNWISVPCGNGGNLTALLISLLRMKKRGLINSLPGIIVAQTKGANTLVRWSKSNFRKYSPGTFKDTVASAMNIQNPVSFPRIKTLYEKFKMQFFDADEEEINKTRALFTSAGANICPQTAVALNAVLKARESNIIKENDLVVTIGTASGIKFTKSGVNFHTHGSKKDLANPPQVINGTLKSIEKTLNLS
;
A
#
# COMPACT_ATOMS: atom_id res chain seq x y z
N MET A 1 35.87 0.18 -31.71
CA MET A 1 34.95 1.03 -32.48
C MET A 1 33.62 0.29 -32.69
N PHE A 2 32.87 0.01 -31.60
CA PHE A 2 31.52 -0.58 -31.66
C PHE A 2 30.69 -0.11 -30.45
N PHE A 3 30.74 1.20 -30.18
CA PHE A 3 29.78 1.90 -29.31
C PHE A 3 28.76 2.58 -30.21
N ALA A 4 27.96 1.77 -30.91
CA ALA A 4 26.81 2.28 -31.63
C ALA A 4 25.69 2.56 -30.62
N ARG A 5 25.46 3.86 -30.39
CA ARG A 5 24.37 4.48 -29.64
C ARG A 5 23.02 3.80 -29.93
N ILE A 6 22.60 2.90 -29.04
CA ILE A 6 21.19 2.84 -28.64
C ILE A 6 21.09 3.85 -27.51
N LEU A 7 20.33 4.93 -27.70
CA LEU A 7 19.99 5.87 -26.62
C LEU A 7 19.20 5.12 -25.54
N LEU A 8 19.91 4.43 -24.64
CA LEU A 8 19.37 3.99 -23.37
C LEU A 8 18.85 5.25 -22.69
N MET A 9 17.55 5.30 -22.43
CA MET A 9 16.91 6.41 -21.73
C MET A 9 17.62 6.54 -20.38
N LYS A 10 18.49 7.55 -20.24
CA LYS A 10 19.39 7.68 -19.10
C LYS A 10 18.57 7.92 -17.84
N VAL A 11 18.44 6.90 -17.01
CA VAL A 11 17.80 6.96 -15.70
C VAL A 11 18.86 7.14 -14.61
N TYR A 12 18.46 7.74 -13.49
CA TYR A 12 19.34 8.05 -12.36
C TYR A 12 18.91 7.28 -11.11
N TYR A 13 18.39 6.07 -11.31
CA TYR A 13 18.00 5.12 -10.27
C TYR A 13 18.44 3.71 -10.67
N TRP A 14 18.57 2.83 -9.67
CA TRP A 14 19.00 1.45 -9.84
C TRP A 14 18.43 0.57 -8.74
N GLN A 15 18.47 -0.75 -8.92
CA GLN A 15 18.12 -1.66 -7.85
C GLN A 15 19.37 -1.96 -7.00
N ARG A 16 19.25 -1.91 -5.67
CA ARG A 16 20.34 -2.26 -4.73
C ARG A 16 19.88 -3.34 -3.76
N CYS A 17 20.74 -4.32 -3.51
CA CYS A 17 20.51 -5.33 -2.49
C CYS A 17 20.57 -4.73 -1.09
N ILE A 18 19.61 -5.10 -0.24
CA ILE A 18 19.54 -4.62 1.15
C ILE A 18 20.62 -5.19 2.06
N GLU A 19 21.24 -6.31 1.66
CA GLU A 19 22.23 -7.03 2.46
C GLU A 19 23.65 -6.79 1.92
N CYS A 20 23.97 -7.34 0.74
CA CYS A 20 25.31 -7.26 0.17
C CYS A 20 25.60 -5.96 -0.60
N ASN A 21 24.66 -5.01 -0.63
CA ASN A 21 24.77 -3.73 -1.35
C ASN A 21 25.05 -3.80 -2.87
N LYS A 22 25.01 -4.99 -3.49
CA LYS A 22 25.16 -5.15 -4.94
C LYS A 22 24.19 -4.24 -5.69
N VAL A 23 24.74 -3.41 -6.57
CA VAL A 23 24.02 -2.56 -7.51
C VAL A 23 23.70 -3.37 -8.75
N LEU A 24 22.45 -3.35 -9.17
CA LEU A 24 21.96 -4.04 -10.35
C LEU A 24 21.52 -3.02 -11.40
N PRO A 25 21.81 -3.27 -12.68
CA PRO A 25 21.52 -2.34 -13.75
C PRO A 25 20.01 -2.13 -13.91
N ALA A 26 19.63 -0.92 -14.31
CA ALA A 26 18.24 -0.54 -14.55
C ALA A 26 17.73 -0.96 -15.95
N ASP A 27 18.30 -1.98 -16.56
CA ASP A 27 17.92 -2.50 -17.88
C ASP A 27 17.24 -3.87 -17.80
N ASN A 28 16.97 -4.35 -16.58
CA ASN A 28 16.36 -5.64 -16.27
C ASN A 28 15.49 -5.55 -15.02
N PHE A 29 14.54 -6.49 -14.87
CA PHE A 29 13.83 -6.69 -13.60
C PHE A 29 14.53 -7.70 -12.72
N PHE A 30 14.87 -7.29 -11.51
CA PHE A 30 15.32 -8.20 -10.47
C PHE A 30 14.33 -8.23 -9.31
N TYR A 31 13.98 -9.44 -8.84
CA TYR A 31 13.09 -9.62 -7.68
C TYR A 31 13.86 -9.93 -6.39
N ILE A 32 15.04 -10.52 -6.56
CA ILE A 32 16.00 -10.87 -5.52
C ILE A 32 17.41 -10.59 -6.04
N CYS A 33 18.35 -10.41 -5.13
CA CYS A 33 19.75 -10.27 -5.46
C CYS A 33 20.29 -11.59 -6.05
N PRO A 34 20.90 -11.57 -7.24
CA PRO A 34 21.47 -12.79 -7.83
C PRO A 34 22.67 -13.34 -7.06
N GLN A 35 23.28 -12.54 -6.18
CA GLN A 35 24.46 -12.94 -5.40
C GLN A 35 24.10 -13.58 -4.05
N CYS A 36 23.05 -13.13 -3.37
CA CYS A 36 22.74 -13.60 -2.01
C CYS A 36 21.25 -13.91 -1.77
N GLY A 37 20.41 -13.84 -2.79
CA GLY A 37 18.97 -14.16 -2.69
C GLY A 37 18.12 -13.17 -1.89
N ASN A 38 18.72 -12.14 -1.28
CA ASN A 38 18.00 -11.14 -0.50
C ASN A 38 17.20 -10.15 -1.36
N LEU A 39 16.32 -9.39 -0.72
CA LEU A 39 15.47 -8.43 -1.39
C LEU A 39 16.23 -7.19 -1.88
N LEU A 40 15.60 -6.49 -2.82
CA LEU A 40 16.12 -5.28 -3.43
C LEU A 40 15.29 -4.06 -3.04
N LEU A 41 15.89 -2.89 -3.13
CA LEU A 41 15.23 -1.58 -3.10
C LEU A 41 15.61 -0.79 -4.36
N VAL A 42 14.74 0.14 -4.78
CA VAL A 42 15.11 1.12 -5.79
C VAL A 42 15.86 2.24 -5.09
N GLU A 43 17.16 2.35 -5.35
CA GLU A 43 18.01 3.47 -4.93
C GLU A 43 18.19 4.46 -6.07
N ARG A 44 18.69 5.64 -5.75
CA ARG A 44 18.71 6.79 -6.66
C ARG A 44 19.91 7.70 -6.43
N ASP A 45 20.26 8.41 -7.48
CA ASP A 45 21.30 9.43 -7.46
C ASP A 45 20.78 10.68 -6.73
N GLU A 46 21.13 10.79 -5.45
CA GLU A 46 20.72 11.93 -4.62
C GLU A 46 21.34 13.24 -5.09
N GLU A 47 22.54 13.25 -5.68
CA GLU A 47 23.15 14.47 -6.21
C GLU A 47 22.41 14.98 -7.44
N TYR A 48 21.98 14.08 -8.32
CA TYR A 48 21.15 14.43 -9.47
C TYR A 48 19.80 15.01 -9.02
N ILE A 49 19.16 14.41 -8.02
CA ILE A 49 17.92 14.92 -7.44
C ILE A 49 18.16 16.33 -6.86
N ASP A 50 19.22 16.52 -6.08
CA ASP A 50 19.56 17.81 -5.47
C ASP A 50 19.77 18.90 -6.53
N LYS A 51 20.36 18.56 -7.68
CA LYS A 51 20.54 19.49 -8.81
C LYS A 51 19.20 19.90 -9.44
N ILE A 52 18.24 18.98 -9.57
CA ILE A 52 16.95 19.24 -10.21
C ILE A 52 15.96 19.95 -9.29
N ILE A 53 15.76 19.43 -8.08
CA ILE A 53 14.70 19.90 -7.19
C ILE A 53 15.24 20.69 -5.98
N GLY A 54 16.53 20.62 -5.68
CA GLY A 54 17.12 21.23 -4.48
C GLY A 54 16.89 20.45 -3.19
N LYS A 55 17.12 21.13 -2.06
CA LYS A 55 16.91 20.63 -0.69
C LYS A 55 16.02 21.57 0.11
N GLY A 56 15.49 21.08 1.24
CA GLY A 56 14.75 21.89 2.20
C GLY A 56 13.58 22.62 1.56
N LYS A 57 13.43 23.90 1.90
CA LYS A 57 12.42 24.80 1.34
C LYS A 57 12.45 24.92 -0.19
N LYS A 58 13.62 24.76 -0.84
CA LYS A 58 13.70 24.78 -2.30
C LYS A 58 12.99 23.58 -2.91
N ALA A 59 13.20 22.39 -2.34
CA ALA A 59 12.51 21.17 -2.76
C ALA A 59 11.01 21.18 -2.43
N GLN A 60 10.64 21.73 -1.26
CA GLN A 60 9.23 21.93 -0.89
C GLN A 60 8.51 22.81 -1.93
N ARG A 61 9.06 24.01 -2.21
CA ARG A 61 8.53 24.93 -3.23
C ARG A 61 8.46 24.31 -4.62
N TYR A 62 9.42 23.46 -4.98
CA TYR A 62 9.39 22.74 -6.26
C TYR A 62 8.11 21.90 -6.36
N PHE A 63 7.81 21.07 -5.36
CA PHE A 63 6.62 20.22 -5.38
C PHE A 63 5.32 20.99 -5.12
N ASP A 64 5.34 22.06 -4.32
CA ASP A 64 4.20 22.97 -4.15
C ASP A 64 3.81 23.60 -5.49
N SER A 65 4.81 24.07 -6.26
CA SER A 65 4.58 24.66 -7.58
C SER A 65 3.98 23.67 -8.59
N ILE A 66 4.24 22.37 -8.41
CA ILE A 66 3.62 21.33 -9.22
C ILE A 66 2.19 21.10 -8.75
N ARG A 67 1.99 20.85 -7.46
CA ARG A 67 0.69 20.43 -6.92
C ARG A 67 -0.36 21.53 -6.97
N PHE A 68 0.01 22.74 -6.57
CA PHE A 68 -0.90 23.88 -6.44
C PHE A 68 -0.79 24.86 -7.62
N GLY A 69 0.15 24.64 -8.54
CA GLY A 69 0.33 25.45 -9.73
C GLY A 69 -0.27 24.84 -11.01
N LYS A 70 -0.06 25.53 -12.14
CA LYS A 70 -0.56 25.11 -13.46
C LYS A 70 0.03 23.76 -13.91
N LYS A 71 1.25 23.43 -13.48
CA LYS A 71 1.96 22.18 -13.77
C LYS A 71 1.21 20.93 -13.30
N ARG A 72 0.28 21.06 -12.34
CA ARG A 72 -0.61 19.98 -11.89
C ARG A 72 -1.34 19.29 -13.04
N ARG A 73 -1.72 20.06 -14.06
CA ARG A 73 -2.51 19.61 -15.21
C ARG A 73 -1.65 19.05 -16.34
N GLU A 74 -0.33 19.14 -16.24
CA GLU A 74 0.59 18.57 -17.22
C GLU A 74 0.75 17.08 -16.98
N TYR A 75 0.62 16.26 -18.02
CA TYR A 75 0.89 14.83 -17.91
C TYR A 75 2.38 14.57 -17.56
N PRO A 76 2.72 13.68 -16.61
CA PRO A 76 1.84 12.85 -15.76
C PRO A 76 1.62 13.44 -14.34
N ASN A 77 1.87 14.72 -14.09
CA ASN A 77 1.76 15.36 -12.78
C ASN A 77 0.32 15.38 -12.22
N GLU A 78 -0.67 15.03 -13.05
CA GLU A 78 -2.04 14.79 -12.62
C GLU A 78 -2.17 13.58 -11.67
N SER A 79 -1.17 12.68 -11.63
CA SER A 79 -1.04 11.61 -10.63
C SER A 79 -0.18 12.00 -9.44
N GLY A 80 -0.68 11.64 -8.25
CA GLY A 80 -0.03 11.87 -6.97
C GLY A 80 1.09 10.88 -6.72
N VAL A 81 1.33 9.97 -7.66
CA VAL A 81 2.57 9.23 -7.77
C VAL A 81 3.55 9.98 -8.66
N PHE A 82 3.14 10.34 -9.88
CA PHE A 82 4.09 10.78 -10.90
C PHE A 82 4.49 12.25 -10.80
N MET A 83 3.76 13.09 -10.04
CA MET A 83 4.30 14.40 -9.64
C MET A 83 5.63 14.28 -8.88
N TRP A 84 5.86 13.13 -8.22
CA TRP A 84 7.08 12.84 -7.46
C TRP A 84 8.16 12.13 -8.27
N LEU A 85 7.98 11.92 -9.59
CA LEU A 85 8.96 11.24 -10.45
C LEU A 85 10.40 11.74 -10.24
N PRO A 86 10.68 13.05 -10.21
CA PRO A 86 12.04 13.56 -9.98
C PRO A 86 12.66 13.10 -8.65
N HIS A 87 11.83 12.73 -7.67
CA HIS A 87 12.26 12.26 -6.36
C HIS A 87 12.32 10.73 -6.27
N ILE A 88 11.30 10.01 -6.75
CA ILE A 88 11.24 8.55 -6.58
C ILE A 88 12.00 7.79 -7.67
N MET A 89 12.02 8.32 -8.90
CA MET A 89 12.53 7.68 -10.11
C MET A 89 13.17 8.74 -11.03
N PRO A 90 14.26 9.42 -10.60
CA PRO A 90 14.86 10.53 -11.34
C PRO A 90 15.32 10.11 -12.75
N GLY A 91 15.01 10.95 -13.74
CA GLY A 91 15.28 10.67 -15.16
C GLY A 91 14.30 9.67 -15.79
N PHE A 92 13.30 9.17 -15.06
CA PHE A 92 12.26 8.33 -15.67
C PHE A 92 11.54 9.11 -16.77
N PRO A 93 11.37 8.52 -17.96
CA PRO A 93 10.73 9.21 -19.06
C PRO A 93 9.23 9.34 -18.85
N LYS A 94 8.78 10.59 -18.66
CA LYS A 94 7.37 10.94 -18.43
C LYS A 94 6.39 10.27 -19.41
N LYS A 95 6.76 10.12 -20.68
CA LYS A 95 5.93 9.49 -21.73
C LYS A 95 5.70 7.98 -21.56
N GLU A 96 6.52 7.30 -20.76
CA GLU A 96 6.33 5.88 -20.44
C GLU A 96 5.62 5.69 -19.08
N ALA A 97 5.22 6.77 -18.42
CA ALA A 97 4.37 6.67 -17.25
C ALA A 97 3.02 6.06 -17.66
N VAL A 98 2.42 5.29 -16.78
CA VAL A 98 1.08 4.73 -16.95
C VAL A 98 0.29 5.16 -15.74
N SER A 99 -0.57 6.15 -15.95
CA SER A 99 -1.34 6.77 -14.88
C SER A 99 -2.82 6.72 -15.17
N LEU A 100 -3.57 6.36 -14.12
CA LEU A 100 -5.02 6.51 -14.05
C LEU A 100 -5.40 7.63 -13.08
N LYS A 101 -4.48 8.59 -12.90
CA LYS A 101 -4.55 9.70 -11.94
C LYS A 101 -4.60 9.26 -10.47
N GLU A 102 -3.97 8.12 -10.17
CA GLU A 102 -3.81 7.66 -8.80
C GLU A 102 -2.98 8.62 -7.94
N GLY A 103 -3.22 8.59 -6.63
CA GLY A 103 -2.68 9.52 -5.64
C GLY A 103 -3.62 10.68 -5.37
N PHE A 104 -3.17 11.68 -4.63
CA PHE A 104 -3.98 12.81 -4.15
C PHE A 104 -5.25 12.39 -3.43
N THR A 105 -5.16 11.28 -2.70
CA THR A 105 -6.25 10.75 -1.88
C THR A 105 -6.53 11.67 -0.71
N ASP A 106 -7.78 11.65 -0.23
CA ASP A 106 -8.19 12.49 0.87
C ASP A 106 -7.40 12.20 2.16
N LEU A 107 -7.15 13.26 2.93
CA LEU A 107 -6.64 13.17 4.30
C LEU A 107 -7.82 13.46 5.24
N PHE A 108 -8.69 12.46 5.38
CA PHE A 108 -9.97 12.56 6.08
C PHE A 108 -9.76 12.85 7.57
N GLU A 109 -10.25 13.98 8.06
CA GLU A 109 -10.28 14.30 9.49
C GLU A 109 -11.50 13.69 10.15
N ILE A 110 -11.33 13.05 11.32
CA ILE A 110 -12.48 12.51 12.06
C ILE A 110 -13.38 13.63 12.60
N PRO A 111 -14.70 13.42 12.74
CA PRO A 111 -15.60 14.43 13.27
C PRO A 111 -15.43 14.66 14.77
N ASP A 112 -15.85 15.84 15.25
CA ASP A 112 -15.62 16.30 16.63
C ASP A 112 -16.21 15.38 17.71
N TRP A 113 -17.37 14.76 17.44
CA TRP A 113 -17.96 13.81 18.39
C TRP A 113 -17.05 12.59 18.58
N LEU A 114 -16.39 12.14 17.51
CA LEU A 114 -15.47 11.01 17.58
C LEU A 114 -14.17 11.42 18.27
N LYS A 115 -13.63 12.63 17.98
CA LYS A 115 -12.47 13.20 18.70
C LYS A 115 -12.68 13.18 20.21
N LYS A 116 -13.83 13.70 20.67
CA LYS A 116 -14.24 13.71 22.09
C LYS A 116 -14.34 12.30 22.66
N LYS A 117 -14.98 11.38 21.92
CA LYS A 117 -15.18 9.99 22.36
C LYS A 117 -13.87 9.23 22.55
N ILE A 118 -12.88 9.44 21.68
CA ILE A 118 -11.60 8.72 21.73
C ILE A 118 -10.49 9.49 22.46
N GLY A 119 -10.76 10.73 22.88
CA GLY A 119 -9.78 11.60 23.54
C GLY A 119 -8.55 11.93 22.68
N LEU A 120 -8.75 12.15 21.37
CA LEU A 120 -7.68 12.48 20.42
C LEU A 120 -8.16 13.55 19.44
N ASN A 121 -7.53 14.73 19.50
CA ASN A 121 -8.02 15.92 18.81
C ASN A 121 -7.62 15.98 17.33
N LYS A 122 -6.55 15.28 16.94
CA LYS A 122 -5.94 15.38 15.59
C LYS A 122 -5.68 14.01 14.99
N LEU A 123 -6.74 13.29 14.65
CA LEU A 123 -6.66 12.02 13.94
C LEU A 123 -7.17 12.18 12.50
N PHE A 124 -6.30 11.81 11.56
CA PHE A 124 -6.61 11.79 10.13
C PHE A 124 -6.48 10.38 9.57
N ILE A 125 -7.20 10.10 8.49
CA ILE A 125 -7.12 8.85 7.73
C ILE A 125 -6.72 9.18 6.30
N LYS A 126 -5.58 8.66 5.83
CA LYS A 126 -5.18 8.78 4.42
C LYS A 126 -5.97 7.77 3.60
N MET A 127 -6.95 8.23 2.83
CA MET A 127 -8.01 7.41 2.21
C MET A 127 -7.59 6.77 0.88
N GLU A 128 -6.65 5.82 0.93
CA GLU A 128 -6.14 5.12 -0.26
C GLU A 128 -7.17 4.20 -0.94
N GLY A 129 -8.31 3.97 -0.29
CA GLY A 129 -9.47 3.30 -0.88
C GLY A 129 -10.16 4.07 -2.01
N GLN A 130 -9.81 5.34 -2.24
CA GLN A 130 -10.38 6.19 -3.29
C GLN A 130 -9.64 6.05 -4.65
N LEU A 131 -8.61 5.20 -4.72
CA LEU A 131 -7.82 4.98 -5.94
C LEU A 131 -8.56 4.09 -6.95
N PRO A 132 -8.10 3.98 -8.22
CA PRO A 132 -8.82 3.27 -9.29
C PRO A 132 -9.23 1.81 -8.99
N SER A 133 -8.38 1.04 -8.29
CA SER A 133 -8.70 -0.32 -7.83
C SER A 133 -9.35 -0.37 -6.45
N GLU A 134 -9.64 0.81 -5.91
CA GLU A 134 -10.08 1.06 -4.55
C GLU A 134 -9.07 0.59 -3.50
N SER A 135 -7.77 0.72 -3.81
CA SER A 135 -6.69 0.31 -2.91
C SER A 135 -5.37 1.05 -3.16
N PHE A 136 -4.58 1.22 -2.09
CA PHE A 136 -3.21 1.74 -2.11
C PHE A 136 -2.25 1.01 -3.07
N LYS A 137 -2.62 -0.20 -3.54
CA LYS A 137 -1.79 -0.97 -4.48
C LYS A 137 -1.55 -0.22 -5.80
N ASP A 138 -2.47 0.66 -6.19
CA ASP A 138 -2.40 1.45 -7.42
C ASP A 138 -1.14 2.29 -7.49
N ARG A 139 -0.70 2.86 -6.36
CA ARG A 139 0.52 3.67 -6.32
C ARG A 139 1.76 2.91 -6.74
N GLY A 140 1.89 1.68 -6.24
CA GLY A 140 3.01 0.81 -6.62
C GLY A 140 2.82 0.19 -8.00
N MET A 141 1.58 -0.08 -8.38
CA MET A 141 1.26 -0.75 -9.63
C MET A 141 1.52 0.15 -10.84
N SER A 142 1.16 1.43 -10.75
CA SER A 142 1.43 2.43 -11.79
C SER A 142 2.93 2.48 -12.11
N VAL A 143 3.79 2.56 -11.09
CA VAL A 143 5.25 2.57 -11.27
C VAL A 143 5.77 1.24 -11.84
N ALA A 144 5.31 0.11 -11.32
CA ALA A 144 5.81 -1.20 -11.77
C ALA A 144 5.45 -1.50 -13.24
N ILE A 145 4.25 -1.12 -13.69
CA ILE A 145 3.83 -1.26 -15.09
C ILE A 145 4.55 -0.25 -15.98
N SER A 146 4.71 1.00 -15.54
CA SER A 146 5.48 2.01 -16.26
C SER A 146 6.92 1.55 -16.50
N GLU A 147 7.56 0.98 -15.48
CA GLU A 147 8.91 0.42 -15.60
C GLU A 147 8.96 -0.78 -16.55
N ALA A 148 7.92 -1.61 -16.57
CA ALA A 148 7.84 -2.72 -17.51
C ALA A 148 7.77 -2.26 -18.96
N LEU A 149 6.99 -1.22 -19.24
CA LEU A 149 6.92 -0.60 -20.56
C LEU A 149 8.22 0.10 -20.95
N ARG A 150 8.88 0.79 -20.00
CA ARG A 150 10.19 1.39 -20.25
C ARG A 150 11.23 0.32 -20.60
N LEU A 151 11.26 -0.80 -19.87
CA LEU A 151 12.18 -1.91 -20.13
C LEU A 151 11.86 -2.63 -21.44
N GLN A 152 10.58 -2.82 -21.78
CA GLN A 152 10.15 -3.34 -23.08
C GLN A 152 10.79 -2.56 -24.24
N LYS A 153 10.91 -1.23 -24.08
CA LYS A 153 11.51 -0.33 -25.07
C LYS A 153 13.04 -0.25 -25.01
N CYS A 154 13.61 -0.17 -23.81
CA CYS A 154 15.05 0.03 -23.62
C CYS A 154 15.86 -1.27 -23.77
N ASN A 155 15.23 -2.41 -23.52
CA ASN A 155 15.84 -3.73 -23.67
C ASN A 155 14.86 -4.69 -24.39
N PRO A 156 14.70 -4.56 -25.73
CA PRO A 156 13.77 -5.39 -26.51
C PRO A 156 14.04 -6.90 -26.41
N LYS A 157 15.26 -7.32 -26.03
CA LYS A 157 15.62 -8.73 -25.84
C LYS A 157 14.81 -9.40 -24.73
N LEU A 158 14.31 -8.64 -23.75
CA LEU A 158 13.44 -9.16 -22.70
C LEU A 158 12.09 -9.63 -23.24
N ASN A 159 11.65 -9.09 -24.38
CA ASN A 159 10.37 -9.41 -25.02
C ASN A 159 9.21 -9.40 -24.02
N ILE A 160 9.16 -8.35 -23.18
CA ILE A 160 8.13 -8.22 -22.14
C ILE A 160 6.77 -8.10 -22.82
N ARG A 161 5.91 -9.08 -22.58
CA ARG A 161 4.54 -9.18 -23.12
C ARG A 161 3.50 -9.36 -22.03
N PHE A 162 3.93 -9.86 -20.88
CA PHE A 162 3.06 -10.24 -19.79
C PHE A 162 3.47 -9.56 -18.50
N VAL A 163 2.48 -9.23 -17.69
CA VAL A 163 2.66 -8.99 -16.27
C VAL A 163 1.86 -10.02 -15.50
N ALA A 164 2.37 -10.42 -14.35
CA ALA A 164 1.74 -11.46 -13.56
C ALA A 164 1.74 -11.18 -12.08
N CYS A 165 0.71 -11.69 -11.40
CA CYS A 165 0.64 -11.69 -9.96
C CYS A 165 0.11 -13.03 -9.45
N ALA A 166 0.45 -13.35 -8.21
CA ALA A 166 -0.05 -14.53 -7.52
C ALA A 166 -0.78 -14.09 -6.25
N SER A 167 -1.98 -13.56 -6.45
CA SER A 167 -2.80 -12.97 -5.39
C SER A 167 -4.27 -12.97 -5.82
N THR A 168 -5.17 -13.23 -4.89
CA THR A 168 -6.63 -13.14 -5.11
C THR A 168 -7.20 -11.75 -4.78
N GLY A 169 -6.42 -10.82 -4.22
CA GLY A 169 -6.94 -9.56 -3.66
C GLY A 169 -6.47 -8.29 -4.38
N ASP A 170 -6.31 -7.19 -3.65
CA ASP A 170 -6.05 -5.85 -4.21
C ASP A 170 -4.88 -5.77 -5.20
N THR A 171 -3.85 -6.62 -5.04
CA THR A 171 -2.72 -6.62 -5.97
C THR A 171 -3.13 -7.07 -7.37
N SER A 172 -3.96 -8.11 -7.49
CA SER A 172 -4.39 -8.61 -8.80
C SER A 172 -5.41 -7.69 -9.45
N ALA A 173 -6.32 -7.10 -8.65
CA ALA A 173 -7.24 -6.08 -9.13
C ALA A 173 -6.50 -4.88 -9.73
N SER A 174 -5.55 -4.30 -8.97
CA SER A 174 -4.72 -3.19 -9.44
C SER A 174 -3.90 -3.58 -10.68
N ALA A 175 -3.28 -4.76 -10.71
CA ALA A 175 -2.54 -5.23 -11.87
C ALA A 175 -3.42 -5.34 -13.12
N ALA A 176 -4.62 -5.90 -12.98
CA ALA A 176 -5.57 -6.05 -14.08
C ALA A 176 -6.04 -4.69 -14.60
N ILE A 177 -6.41 -3.77 -13.72
CA ILE A 177 -6.88 -2.42 -14.08
C ILE A 177 -5.82 -1.64 -14.87
N TYR A 178 -4.60 -1.56 -14.35
CA TYR A 178 -3.54 -0.83 -15.04
C TYR A 178 -3.09 -1.51 -16.33
N SER A 179 -3.10 -2.85 -16.38
CA SER A 179 -2.78 -3.57 -17.62
C SER A 179 -3.87 -3.41 -18.66
N ALA A 180 -5.14 -3.31 -18.27
CA ALA A 180 -6.25 -3.05 -19.17
C ALA A 180 -6.10 -1.71 -19.90
N TYR A 181 -5.56 -0.70 -19.21
CA TYR A 181 -5.26 0.61 -19.79
C TYR A 181 -4.16 0.56 -20.87
N VAL A 182 -3.26 -0.43 -20.82
CA VAL A 182 -2.16 -0.62 -21.78
C VAL A 182 -2.24 -1.98 -22.48
N ARG A 183 -3.47 -2.45 -22.71
CA ARG A 183 -3.75 -3.84 -23.16
C ARG A 183 -3.17 -4.20 -24.53
N ASP A 184 -2.88 -3.20 -25.34
CA ASP A 184 -2.19 -3.31 -26.63
C ASP A 184 -0.69 -3.61 -26.46
N ARG A 185 -0.12 -3.33 -25.28
CA ARG A 185 1.31 -3.49 -24.97
C ARG A 185 1.61 -4.60 -23.96
N LEU A 186 0.72 -4.85 -23.00
CA LEU A 186 0.90 -5.85 -21.93
C LEU A 186 -0.38 -6.63 -21.66
N LYS A 187 -0.24 -7.93 -21.41
CA LYS A 187 -1.32 -8.80 -20.93
C LYS A 187 -1.14 -9.11 -19.44
N CYS A 188 -2.22 -9.05 -18.66
CA CYS A 188 -2.20 -9.42 -17.25
C CYS A 188 -2.58 -10.88 -17.05
N ILE A 189 -1.76 -11.61 -16.29
CA ILE A 189 -2.01 -12.99 -15.88
C ILE A 189 -2.11 -13.05 -14.36
N VAL A 190 -3.18 -13.67 -13.85
CA VAL A 190 -3.38 -13.88 -12.41
C VAL A 190 -3.35 -15.37 -12.11
N PHE A 191 -2.33 -15.79 -11.38
CA PHE A 191 -2.16 -17.19 -10.99
C PHE A 191 -2.74 -17.44 -9.60
N LEU A 192 -3.60 -18.44 -9.49
CA LEU A 192 -4.31 -18.76 -8.24
C LEU A 192 -4.31 -20.27 -8.01
N PRO A 193 -4.20 -20.76 -6.77
CA PRO A 193 -4.45 -22.17 -6.48
C PRO A 193 -5.94 -22.50 -6.71
N HIS A 194 -6.20 -23.65 -7.31
CA HIS A 194 -7.55 -24.14 -7.54
C HIS A 194 -8.34 -24.33 -6.24
N GLY A 195 -9.62 -23.95 -6.23
CA GLY A 195 -10.54 -24.14 -5.10
C GLY A 195 -10.35 -23.21 -3.90
N LYS A 196 -9.46 -22.20 -3.98
CA LYS A 196 -9.14 -21.27 -2.88
C LYS A 196 -9.54 -19.82 -3.15
N VAL A 197 -10.53 -19.59 -4.01
CA VAL A 197 -10.84 -18.24 -4.50
C VAL A 197 -12.31 -17.87 -4.32
N SER A 198 -12.56 -16.68 -3.76
CA SER A 198 -13.88 -16.06 -3.72
C SER A 198 -14.13 -15.28 -5.02
N THR A 199 -15.30 -15.45 -5.62
CA THR A 199 -15.66 -14.79 -6.89
C THR A 199 -15.72 -13.28 -6.75
N GLU A 200 -16.09 -12.78 -5.57
CA GLU A 200 -16.21 -11.36 -5.26
C GLU A 200 -14.85 -10.66 -5.32
N GLN A 201 -13.79 -11.30 -4.81
CA GLN A 201 -12.43 -10.73 -4.87
C GLN A 201 -11.85 -10.73 -6.29
N LEU A 202 -12.33 -11.64 -7.16
CA LEU A 202 -11.91 -11.70 -8.56
C LEU A 202 -12.70 -10.81 -9.50
N PHE A 203 -13.81 -10.21 -9.08
CA PHE A 203 -14.65 -9.40 -9.96
C PHE A 203 -13.83 -8.36 -10.74
N GLN A 204 -13.04 -7.54 -10.05
CA GLN A 204 -12.20 -6.53 -10.71
C GLN A 204 -11.19 -7.16 -11.67
N VAL A 205 -10.63 -8.32 -11.35
CA VAL A 205 -9.67 -9.03 -12.21
C VAL A 205 -10.34 -9.49 -13.51
N MET A 206 -11.51 -10.12 -13.39
CA MET A 206 -12.30 -10.62 -14.51
C MET A 206 -12.81 -9.47 -15.39
N ALA A 207 -13.40 -8.45 -14.76
CA ALA A 207 -13.99 -7.30 -15.45
C ALA A 207 -12.95 -6.51 -16.28
N HIS A 208 -11.70 -6.46 -15.82
CA HIS A 208 -10.60 -5.79 -16.54
C HIS A 208 -9.83 -6.72 -17.50
N GLY A 209 -10.36 -7.92 -17.76
CA GLY A 209 -9.89 -8.80 -18.84
C GLY A 209 -8.55 -9.48 -18.60
N ALA A 210 -8.12 -9.61 -17.33
CA ALA A 210 -6.92 -10.39 -17.02
C ALA A 210 -7.17 -11.89 -17.22
N SER A 211 -6.16 -12.62 -17.70
CA SER A 211 -6.22 -14.08 -17.81
C SER A 211 -6.04 -14.72 -16.43
N ILE A 212 -7.08 -15.37 -15.92
CA ILE A 212 -7.04 -16.02 -14.61
C ILE A 212 -6.69 -17.50 -14.80
N LEU A 213 -5.52 -17.90 -14.29
CA LEU A 213 -5.02 -19.26 -14.38
C LEU A 213 -5.09 -19.92 -13.00
N SER A 214 -6.08 -20.80 -12.84
CA SER A 214 -6.27 -21.62 -11.65
C SER A 214 -5.39 -22.87 -11.72
N ILE A 215 -4.28 -22.88 -10.98
CA ILE A 215 -3.31 -23.99 -10.94
C ILE A 215 -3.76 -25.03 -9.90
N LYS A 216 -3.94 -26.27 -10.34
CA LYS A 216 -4.06 -27.43 -9.44
C LYS A 216 -2.66 -28.01 -9.23
N HIS A 217 -2.15 -27.95 -8.01
CA HIS A 217 -0.82 -28.46 -7.66
C HIS A 217 -0.91 -29.45 -6.49
N PRO A 218 -0.22 -30.61 -6.53
CA PRO A 218 -0.26 -31.61 -5.45
C PRO A 218 0.15 -31.06 -4.08
N GLN A 219 1.14 -30.16 -4.06
CA GLN A 219 1.61 -29.45 -2.86
C GLN A 219 0.80 -28.18 -2.52
N GLY A 220 -0.42 -28.02 -3.05
CA GLY A 220 -1.30 -26.90 -2.74
C GLY A 220 -0.74 -25.52 -3.10
N PHE A 221 -0.97 -24.53 -2.22
CA PHE A 221 -0.59 -23.12 -2.44
C PHE A 221 0.91 -22.93 -2.61
N ASP A 222 1.73 -23.56 -1.76
CA ASP A 222 3.19 -23.38 -1.79
C ASP A 222 3.80 -23.94 -3.06
N GLY A 223 3.29 -25.08 -3.52
CA GLY A 223 3.67 -25.65 -4.81
C GLY A 223 3.32 -24.74 -5.98
N CYS A 224 2.11 -24.15 -5.99
CA CYS A 224 1.73 -23.14 -6.99
C CYS A 224 2.70 -21.96 -6.97
N MET A 225 3.05 -21.45 -5.79
CA MET A 225 3.92 -20.28 -5.66
C MET A 225 5.37 -20.55 -6.08
N SER A 226 5.88 -21.74 -5.80
CA SER A 226 7.18 -22.20 -6.26
C SER A 226 7.20 -22.33 -7.80
N LEU A 227 6.19 -22.98 -8.38
CA LEU A 227 6.05 -23.13 -9.83
C LEU A 227 6.00 -21.79 -10.55
N ILE A 228 5.19 -20.84 -10.06
CA ILE A 228 5.10 -19.49 -10.64
C ILE A 228 6.47 -18.82 -10.58
N GLN A 229 7.18 -18.87 -9.45
CA GLN A 229 8.50 -18.26 -9.32
C GLN A 229 9.51 -18.87 -10.31
N GLN A 230 9.55 -20.19 -10.44
CA GLN A 230 10.41 -20.88 -11.40
C GLN A 230 10.08 -20.51 -12.85
N PHE A 231 8.78 -20.48 -13.19
CA PHE A 231 8.33 -20.08 -14.52
C PHE A 231 8.75 -18.64 -14.84
N CYS A 232 8.59 -17.71 -13.90
CA CYS A 232 8.99 -16.31 -14.08
C CYS A 232 10.51 -16.12 -14.17
N GLN A 233 11.29 -16.91 -13.44
CA GLN A 233 12.75 -16.87 -13.52
C GLN A 233 13.26 -17.33 -14.89
N LYS A 234 12.61 -18.32 -15.50
CA LYS A 234 12.95 -18.83 -16.83
C LYS A 234 12.39 -17.96 -17.98
N ASN A 235 11.32 -17.20 -17.73
CA ASN A 235 10.62 -16.44 -18.76
C ASN A 235 10.71 -14.93 -18.51
N GLN A 236 11.74 -14.30 -19.10
CA GLN A 236 11.97 -12.86 -19.02
C GLN A 236 10.88 -12.01 -19.70
N SER A 237 10.04 -12.63 -20.55
CA SER A 237 8.88 -11.99 -21.18
C SER A 237 7.75 -11.64 -20.22
N MET A 238 7.86 -12.05 -18.94
CA MET A 238 6.85 -11.83 -17.93
C MET A 238 7.40 -11.14 -16.68
N VAL A 239 6.72 -10.07 -16.26
CA VAL A 239 7.09 -9.28 -15.07
C VAL A 239 6.20 -9.64 -13.89
N LEU A 240 6.80 -10.07 -12.78
CA LEU A 240 6.08 -10.32 -11.53
C LEU A 240 5.82 -9.02 -10.76
N LEU A 241 4.55 -8.81 -10.43
CA LEU A 241 4.04 -7.64 -9.73
C LEU A 241 3.77 -7.92 -8.23
N ASN A 242 4.33 -9.00 -7.68
CA ASN A 242 4.19 -9.33 -6.26
C ASN A 242 5.06 -8.41 -5.36
N SER A 243 4.91 -8.50 -4.03
CA SER A 243 5.57 -7.61 -3.05
C SER A 243 7.12 -7.66 -3.05
N LYS A 244 7.74 -8.64 -3.71
CA LYS A 244 9.20 -8.66 -3.94
C LYS A 244 9.64 -7.54 -4.89
N ASN A 245 8.77 -7.10 -5.80
CA ASN A 245 9.06 -6.06 -6.79
C ASN A 245 9.36 -4.71 -6.12
N ALA A 246 10.60 -4.23 -6.26
CA ALA A 246 11.08 -3.01 -5.62
C ALA A 246 10.41 -1.73 -6.17
N PHE A 247 9.95 -1.74 -7.42
CA PHE A 247 9.28 -0.59 -8.03
C PHE A 247 7.90 -0.35 -7.44
N ARG A 248 7.23 -1.41 -6.95
CA ARG A 248 5.99 -1.25 -6.18
C ARG A 248 6.21 -0.50 -4.87
N VAL A 249 7.34 -0.77 -4.21
CA VAL A 249 7.75 -0.05 -2.98
C VAL A 249 8.01 1.41 -3.33
N ALA A 250 8.75 1.69 -4.41
CA ALA A 250 9.05 3.05 -4.86
C ALA A 250 7.79 3.89 -5.14
N GLY A 251 6.77 3.31 -5.78
CA GLY A 251 5.49 4.00 -5.96
C GLY A 251 4.75 4.24 -4.65
N GLN A 252 4.78 3.29 -3.72
CA GLN A 252 4.15 3.41 -2.40
C GLN A 252 4.84 4.43 -1.48
N GLU A 253 6.11 4.80 -1.74
CA GLU A 253 6.80 5.86 -1.00
C GLU A 253 6.04 7.20 -1.08
N THR A 254 5.25 7.39 -2.12
CA THR A 254 4.46 8.61 -2.36
C THR A 254 3.34 8.83 -1.35
N ILE A 255 2.91 7.79 -0.62
CA ILE A 255 1.92 7.94 0.47
C ILE A 255 2.48 8.87 1.56
N ALA A 256 3.72 8.66 1.98
CA ALA A 256 4.33 9.48 3.03
C ALA A 256 4.65 10.90 2.54
N LEU A 257 5.07 11.02 1.27
CA LEU A 257 5.30 12.31 0.62
C LEU A 257 4.00 13.13 0.60
N GLU A 258 2.90 12.54 0.16
CA GLU A 258 1.59 13.19 0.15
C GLU A 258 1.09 13.53 1.55
N ILE A 259 1.18 12.62 2.53
CA ILE A 259 0.75 12.89 3.91
C ILE A 259 1.46 14.15 4.44
N CYS A 260 2.79 14.22 4.32
CA CYS A 260 3.50 15.39 4.82
C CYS A 260 3.24 16.63 3.97
N HIS A 261 3.01 16.48 2.66
CA HIS A 261 2.66 17.61 1.79
C HIS A 261 1.29 18.19 2.13
N ASP A 262 0.29 17.34 2.39
CA ASP A 262 -1.05 17.71 2.85
C ASP A 262 -1.01 18.44 4.20
N LEU A 263 -0.02 18.10 5.03
CA LEU A 263 0.25 18.72 6.33
C LEU A 263 1.25 19.88 6.25
N ASP A 264 1.38 20.53 5.08
CA ASP A 264 2.26 21.68 4.87
C ASP A 264 3.72 21.40 5.29
N TRP A 265 4.22 20.25 4.82
CA TRP A 265 5.54 19.70 5.09
C TRP A 265 5.85 19.43 6.57
N LYS A 266 4.82 19.36 7.42
CA LYS A 266 4.95 18.94 8.82
C LYS A 266 4.76 17.42 8.92
N ALA A 267 5.77 16.74 9.45
CA ALA A 267 5.62 15.34 9.80
C ALA A 267 4.61 15.22 10.97
N PRO A 268 3.67 14.27 10.93
CA PRO A 268 2.80 13.98 12.07
C PRO A 268 3.62 13.46 13.27
N ASN A 269 3.04 13.46 14.46
CA ASN A 269 3.66 12.83 15.62
C ASN A 269 3.71 11.30 15.44
N TRP A 270 2.64 10.72 14.89
CA TRP A 270 2.52 9.29 14.66
C TRP A 270 1.89 8.96 13.31
N ILE A 271 2.38 7.90 12.66
CA ILE A 271 1.71 7.27 11.52
C ILE A 271 1.36 5.83 11.89
N SER A 272 0.07 5.48 11.80
CA SER A 272 -0.41 4.10 11.96
C SER A 272 -0.57 3.43 10.61
N VAL A 273 -0.02 2.22 10.48
CA VAL A 273 -0.01 1.46 9.23
C VAL A 273 -0.42 0.00 9.47
N PRO A 274 -1.44 -0.50 8.77
CA PRO A 274 -1.75 -1.92 8.80
C PRO A 274 -0.68 -2.70 8.03
N CYS A 275 -0.13 -3.73 8.65
CA CYS A 275 0.97 -4.51 8.10
C CYS A 275 0.62 -5.99 7.92
N GLY A 276 0.34 -6.38 6.68
CA GLY A 276 0.36 -7.79 6.25
C GLY A 276 1.76 -8.17 5.75
N ASN A 277 1.99 -8.01 4.45
CA ASN A 277 3.25 -8.38 3.80
C ASN A 277 4.45 -7.46 4.15
N GLY A 278 4.18 -6.23 4.62
CA GLY A 278 5.21 -5.27 5.03
C GLY A 278 5.80 -4.38 3.93
N GLY A 279 5.33 -4.51 2.68
CA GLY A 279 5.77 -3.65 1.58
C GLY A 279 5.41 -2.17 1.80
N ASN A 280 4.19 -1.88 2.23
CA ASN A 280 3.74 -0.52 2.53
C ASN A 280 4.51 0.09 3.70
N LEU A 281 4.71 -0.68 4.79
CA LEU A 281 5.53 -0.26 5.91
C LEU A 281 6.96 0.06 5.46
N THR A 282 7.55 -0.79 4.62
CA THR A 282 8.89 -0.53 4.06
C THR A 282 8.93 0.78 3.27
N ALA A 283 7.95 0.99 2.38
CA ALA A 283 7.84 2.21 1.57
C ALA A 283 7.72 3.47 2.44
N LEU A 284 6.87 3.41 3.48
CA LEU A 284 6.70 4.47 4.47
C LEU A 284 8.03 4.82 5.16
N LEU A 285 8.71 3.83 5.74
CA LEU A 285 9.97 4.04 6.47
C LEU A 285 11.06 4.63 5.56
N ILE A 286 11.21 4.09 4.34
CA ILE A 286 12.21 4.57 3.38
C ILE A 286 11.91 6.00 2.93
N SER A 287 10.65 6.28 2.61
CA SER A 287 10.21 7.61 2.18
C SER A 287 10.50 8.65 3.25
N LEU A 288 10.11 8.39 4.51
CA LEU A 288 10.36 9.31 5.63
C LEU A 288 11.86 9.58 5.87
N LEU A 289 12.71 8.54 5.80
CA LEU A 289 14.17 8.72 5.91
C LEU A 289 14.71 9.60 4.77
N ARG A 290 14.25 9.34 3.54
CA ARG A 290 14.64 10.12 2.36
C ARG A 290 14.14 11.55 2.45
N MET A 291 12.94 11.79 2.97
CA MET A 291 12.39 13.13 3.18
C MET A 291 13.21 13.89 4.21
N LYS A 292 13.52 13.28 5.36
CA LYS A 292 14.36 13.88 6.39
C LYS A 292 15.77 14.19 5.87
N LYS A 293 16.40 13.25 5.15
CA LYS A 293 17.74 13.45 4.57
C LYS A 293 17.82 14.67 3.64
N ARG A 294 16.74 14.98 2.91
CA ARG A 294 16.67 16.13 1.98
C ARG A 294 16.11 17.39 2.63
N GLY A 295 15.74 17.34 3.90
CA GLY A 295 15.15 18.46 4.62
C GLY A 295 13.71 18.78 4.21
N LEU A 296 12.98 17.84 3.58
CA LEU A 296 11.55 18.04 3.30
C LEU A 296 10.73 18.05 4.59
N ILE A 297 11.18 17.33 5.61
CA ILE A 297 10.63 17.31 6.97
C ILE A 297 11.77 17.44 7.98
N ASN A 298 11.48 17.99 9.16
CA ASN A 298 12.49 18.25 10.19
C ASN A 298 12.66 17.08 11.18
N SER A 299 11.65 16.22 11.32
CA SER A 299 11.61 15.10 12.26
C SER A 299 11.03 13.84 11.59
N LEU A 300 11.31 12.67 12.18
CA LEU A 300 10.64 11.42 11.80
C LEU A 300 9.44 11.22 12.72
N PRO A 301 8.26 10.81 12.20
CA PRO A 301 7.15 10.41 13.03
C PRO A 301 7.47 9.11 13.78
N GLY A 302 6.80 8.88 14.91
CA GLY A 302 6.67 7.54 15.46
C GLY A 302 5.81 6.66 14.53
N ILE A 303 6.03 5.36 14.56
CA ILE A 303 5.32 4.41 13.67
C ILE A 303 4.55 3.40 14.50
N ILE A 304 3.25 3.30 14.26
CA ILE A 304 2.38 2.29 14.86
C ILE A 304 2.13 1.21 13.81
N VAL A 305 2.66 0.03 14.05
CA VAL A 305 2.47 -1.14 13.19
C VAL A 305 1.35 -1.98 13.75
N ALA A 306 0.31 -2.17 12.95
CA ALA A 306 -0.87 -2.90 13.36
C ALA A 306 -1.02 -4.20 12.58
N GLN A 307 -1.29 -5.30 13.28
CA GLN A 307 -1.57 -6.62 12.68
C GLN A 307 -2.85 -7.22 13.28
N THR A 308 -3.40 -8.24 12.63
CA THR A 308 -4.45 -9.03 13.29
C THR A 308 -3.81 -9.99 14.27
N LYS A 309 -4.50 -10.36 15.35
CA LYS A 309 -4.04 -11.39 16.30
C LYS A 309 -3.81 -12.74 15.62
N GLY A 310 -4.55 -13.01 14.55
CA GLY A 310 -4.38 -14.19 13.70
C GLY A 310 -3.11 -14.19 12.83
N ALA A 311 -2.52 -13.02 12.54
CA ALA A 311 -1.35 -12.85 11.66
C ALA A 311 -0.33 -11.83 12.23
N ASN A 312 0.06 -12.00 13.49
CA ASN A 312 0.80 -11.00 14.28
C ASN A 312 2.33 -11.23 14.36
N THR A 313 2.96 -11.76 13.30
CA THR A 313 4.39 -12.13 13.31
C THR A 313 5.33 -10.99 13.72
N LEU A 314 5.10 -9.74 13.28
CA LEU A 314 5.91 -8.59 13.67
C LEU A 314 5.65 -8.16 15.12
N VAL A 315 4.43 -8.33 15.62
CA VAL A 315 4.10 -8.08 17.04
C VAL A 315 4.84 -9.09 17.94
N ARG A 316 4.82 -10.38 17.58
CA ARG A 316 5.59 -11.41 18.31
C ARG A 316 7.08 -11.17 18.25
N TRP A 317 7.60 -10.76 17.09
CA TRP A 317 9.00 -10.37 16.93
C TRP A 317 9.36 -9.18 17.83
N SER A 318 8.53 -8.13 17.88
CA SER A 318 8.74 -7.00 18.78
C SER A 318 8.70 -7.41 20.26
N LYS A 319 7.71 -8.21 20.68
CA LYS A 319 7.59 -8.75 22.06
C LYS A 319 8.81 -9.59 22.48
N SER A 320 9.55 -10.14 21.52
CA SER A 320 10.81 -10.87 21.77
C SER A 320 12.04 -9.95 21.86
N ASN A 321 11.84 -8.64 22.05
CA ASN A 321 12.88 -7.62 21.95
C ASN A 321 13.63 -7.68 20.61
N PHE A 322 12.89 -7.94 19.53
CA PHE A 322 13.39 -8.04 18.16
C PHE A 322 14.41 -9.18 17.91
N ARG A 323 14.48 -10.18 18.79
CA ARG A 323 15.46 -11.29 18.69
C ARG A 323 14.93 -12.52 17.94
N LYS A 324 13.66 -12.88 18.13
CA LYS A 324 13.07 -14.12 17.60
C LYS A 324 12.06 -13.82 16.51
N TYR A 325 12.41 -14.16 15.26
CA TYR A 325 11.49 -14.16 14.14
C TYR A 325 10.99 -15.58 13.89
N SER A 326 9.67 -15.76 13.89
CA SER A 326 9.04 -17.06 13.64
C SER A 326 7.70 -16.82 12.96
N PRO A 327 7.50 -17.26 11.70
CA PRO A 327 6.21 -17.19 11.04
C PRO A 327 5.09 -17.88 11.82
N GLY A 328 3.87 -17.36 11.73
CA GLY A 328 2.69 -17.96 12.37
C GLY A 328 2.09 -19.11 11.56
N THR A 329 1.07 -19.75 12.13
CA THR A 329 0.19 -20.67 11.40
C THR A 329 -1.01 -19.91 10.87
N PHE A 330 -1.55 -20.34 9.73
CA PHE A 330 -2.70 -19.68 9.11
C PHE A 330 -3.93 -19.75 10.04
N LYS A 331 -4.59 -18.60 10.21
CA LYS A 331 -5.88 -18.46 10.90
C LYS A 331 -6.73 -17.46 10.12
N ASP A 332 -8.02 -17.73 9.99
CA ASP A 332 -8.92 -16.81 9.29
C ASP A 332 -9.11 -15.50 10.06
N THR A 333 -9.39 -14.43 9.31
CA THR A 333 -9.64 -13.08 9.84
C THR A 333 -10.48 -12.28 8.86
N VAL A 334 -11.36 -11.40 9.36
CA VAL A 334 -12.13 -10.45 8.54
C VAL A 334 -11.22 -9.49 7.77
N ALA A 335 -10.00 -9.23 8.26
CA ALA A 335 -8.99 -8.45 7.58
C ALA A 335 -8.14 -9.28 6.61
N SER A 336 -8.79 -10.09 5.77
CA SER A 336 -8.17 -11.09 4.88
C SER A 336 -7.00 -10.59 4.03
N ALA A 337 -7.04 -9.36 3.51
CA ALA A 337 -5.96 -8.79 2.67
C ALA A 337 -4.61 -8.61 3.40
N MET A 338 -4.60 -8.64 4.74
CA MET A 338 -3.38 -8.57 5.55
C MET A 338 -3.07 -9.87 6.32
N ASN A 339 -3.79 -10.96 6.06
CA ASN A 339 -3.58 -12.26 6.68
C ASN A 339 -2.31 -12.95 6.13
N ILE A 340 -1.14 -12.48 6.58
CA ILE A 340 0.16 -12.93 6.09
C ILE A 340 1.02 -13.37 7.27
N GLN A 341 1.25 -14.68 7.37
CA GLN A 341 1.99 -15.28 8.48
C GLN A 341 3.51 -15.11 8.37
N ASN A 342 4.03 -15.01 7.15
CA ASN A 342 5.43 -14.76 6.85
C ASN A 342 5.57 -13.51 5.98
N PRO A 343 5.63 -12.30 6.58
CA PRO A 343 5.73 -11.06 5.82
C PRO A 343 6.95 -11.06 4.89
N VAL A 344 6.73 -11.08 3.57
CA VAL A 344 7.82 -11.17 2.58
C VAL A 344 8.79 -10.00 2.73
N SER A 345 8.32 -8.82 3.10
CA SER A 345 9.19 -7.65 3.28
C SER A 345 9.87 -7.56 4.66
N PHE A 346 9.75 -8.58 5.51
CA PHE A 346 10.43 -8.59 6.82
C PHE A 346 11.94 -8.30 6.74
N PRO A 347 12.71 -8.87 5.78
CA PRO A 347 14.13 -8.52 5.65
C PRO A 347 14.38 -7.02 5.46
N ARG A 348 13.51 -6.31 4.70
CA ARG A 348 13.60 -4.86 4.54
C ARG A 348 13.23 -4.10 5.82
N ILE A 349 12.23 -4.58 6.56
CA ILE A 349 11.83 -3.98 7.84
C ILE A 349 12.94 -4.15 8.88
N LYS A 350 13.59 -5.32 8.93
CA LYS A 350 14.70 -5.62 9.85
C LYS A 350 15.89 -4.67 9.69
N THR A 351 16.15 -4.13 8.50
CA THR A 351 17.23 -3.15 8.30
C THR A 351 16.84 -1.71 8.65
N LEU A 352 15.54 -1.45 8.89
CA LEU A 352 15.00 -0.10 9.05
C LEU A 352 14.43 0.18 10.44
N TYR A 353 13.98 -0.83 11.19
CA TYR A 353 13.16 -0.64 12.39
C TYR A 353 13.83 0.21 13.48
N GLU A 354 15.13 0.05 13.70
CA GLU A 354 15.89 0.79 14.74
C GLU A 354 15.97 2.30 14.47
N LYS A 355 15.71 2.72 13.23
CA LYS A 355 15.75 4.14 12.84
C LYS A 355 14.49 4.90 13.25
N PHE A 356 13.49 4.22 13.82
CA PHE A 356 12.19 4.77 14.14
C PHE A 356 11.72 4.39 15.55
N LYS A 357 10.96 5.28 16.18
CA LYS A 357 10.18 4.92 17.38
C LYS A 357 8.97 4.09 16.96
N MET A 358 9.15 2.77 16.91
CA MET A 358 8.10 1.85 16.48
C MET A 358 7.32 1.27 17.67
N GLN A 359 6.01 1.11 17.50
CA GLN A 359 5.11 0.45 18.44
C GLN A 359 4.29 -0.59 17.68
N PHE A 360 4.07 -1.74 18.28
CA PHE A 360 3.46 -2.89 17.60
C PHE A 360 2.23 -3.35 18.37
N PHE A 361 1.09 -3.37 17.70
CA PHE A 361 -0.18 -3.80 18.28
C PHE A 361 -0.83 -4.85 17.40
N ASP A 362 -1.54 -5.79 18.03
CA ASP A 362 -2.48 -6.66 17.35
C ASP A 362 -3.92 -6.34 17.76
N ALA A 363 -4.86 -6.68 16.88
CA ALA A 363 -6.30 -6.61 17.13
C ALA A 363 -6.95 -7.96 16.85
N ASP A 364 -7.85 -8.41 17.71
CA ASP A 364 -8.70 -9.57 17.44
C ASP A 364 -9.94 -9.21 16.60
N GLU A 365 -10.71 -10.22 16.20
CA GLU A 365 -11.83 -10.05 15.27
C GLU A 365 -12.94 -9.16 15.83
N GLU A 366 -13.15 -9.19 17.14
CA GLU A 366 -14.15 -8.36 17.81
C GLU A 366 -13.70 -6.89 17.79
N GLU A 367 -12.46 -6.64 18.20
CA GLU A 367 -11.84 -5.31 18.17
C GLU A 367 -11.85 -4.70 16.77
N ILE A 368 -11.54 -5.51 15.74
CA ILE A 368 -11.52 -5.06 14.34
C ILE A 368 -12.92 -4.62 13.90
N ASN A 369 -13.95 -5.44 14.15
CA ASN A 369 -15.30 -5.13 13.70
C ASN A 369 -15.90 -3.93 14.45
N LYS A 370 -15.70 -3.84 15.77
CA LYS A 370 -16.13 -2.68 16.59
C LYS A 370 -15.47 -1.39 16.13
N THR A 371 -14.16 -1.43 15.92
CA THR A 371 -13.40 -0.27 15.44
C THR A 371 -13.88 0.13 14.06
N ARG A 372 -14.08 -0.82 13.15
CA ARG A 372 -14.61 -0.55 11.81
C ARG A 372 -15.97 0.15 11.88
N ALA A 373 -16.90 -0.39 12.67
CA ALA A 373 -18.24 0.17 12.83
C ALA A 373 -18.21 1.58 13.42
N LEU A 374 -17.36 1.83 14.41
CA LEU A 374 -17.19 3.15 15.03
C LEU A 374 -16.71 4.22 14.05
N PHE A 375 -15.73 3.91 13.20
CA PHE A 375 -15.20 4.89 12.25
C PHE A 375 -16.07 5.01 11.00
N THR A 376 -16.76 3.95 10.59
CA THR A 376 -17.74 4.04 9.50
C THR A 376 -19.00 4.82 9.91
N SER A 377 -19.45 4.74 11.18
CA SER A 377 -20.52 5.62 11.67
C SER A 377 -20.12 7.09 11.73
N ALA A 378 -18.80 7.38 11.66
CA ALA A 378 -18.24 8.71 11.54
C ALA A 378 -18.02 9.18 10.08
N GLY A 379 -18.48 8.40 9.10
CA GLY A 379 -18.38 8.73 7.67
C GLY A 379 -17.16 8.14 6.95
N ALA A 380 -16.25 7.44 7.66
CA ALA A 380 -15.07 6.86 7.03
C ALA A 380 -15.40 5.54 6.32
N ASN A 381 -15.36 5.54 4.97
CA ASN A 381 -15.56 4.33 4.17
C ASN A 381 -14.28 3.48 4.13
N ILE A 382 -14.07 2.66 5.15
CA ILE A 382 -12.80 1.96 5.41
C ILE A 382 -12.92 0.43 5.36
N CYS A 383 -11.84 -0.22 4.93
CA CYS A 383 -11.69 -1.67 5.02
C CYS A 383 -11.33 -2.16 6.44
N PRO A 384 -11.48 -3.47 6.75
CA PRO A 384 -11.08 -4.04 8.03
C PRO A 384 -9.59 -3.87 8.39
N GLN A 385 -8.69 -3.85 7.39
CA GLN A 385 -7.26 -3.61 7.63
C GLN A 385 -7.03 -2.20 8.18
N THR A 386 -7.78 -1.21 7.70
CA THR A 386 -7.73 0.14 8.24
C THR A 386 -8.23 0.18 9.69
N ALA A 387 -9.28 -0.60 10.00
CA ALA A 387 -9.77 -0.72 11.37
C ALA A 387 -8.74 -1.36 12.31
N VAL A 388 -7.92 -2.32 11.86
CA VAL A 388 -6.78 -2.86 12.63
C VAL A 388 -5.80 -1.73 13.00
N ALA A 389 -5.46 -0.85 12.05
CA ALA A 389 -4.56 0.27 12.28
C ALA A 389 -5.15 1.37 13.19
N LEU A 390 -6.45 1.64 13.06
CA LEU A 390 -7.16 2.56 13.95
C LEU A 390 -7.27 1.98 15.37
N ASN A 391 -7.51 0.68 15.51
CA ASN A 391 -7.56 0.03 16.82
C ASN A 391 -6.21 0.13 17.55
N ALA A 392 -5.10 -0.02 16.81
CA ALA A 392 -3.77 0.21 17.35
C ALA A 392 -3.56 1.66 17.84
N VAL A 393 -4.17 2.66 17.17
CA VAL A 393 -4.17 4.05 17.64
C VAL A 393 -4.96 4.20 18.93
N LEU A 394 -6.14 3.56 19.04
CA LEU A 394 -6.94 3.57 20.27
C LEU A 394 -6.16 2.96 21.45
N LYS A 395 -5.57 1.77 21.27
CA LYS A 395 -4.74 1.11 22.29
C LYS A 395 -3.51 1.95 22.68
N ALA A 396 -2.86 2.59 21.71
CA ALA A 396 -1.73 3.48 21.96
C ALA A 396 -2.15 4.76 22.71
N ARG A 397 -3.36 5.27 22.46
CA ARG A 397 -3.94 6.41 23.19
C ARG A 397 -4.28 6.04 24.64
N GLU A 398 -4.91 4.88 24.85
CA GLU A 398 -5.22 4.32 26.17
C GLU A 398 -3.94 4.07 26.99
N SER A 399 -2.88 3.60 26.33
CA SER A 399 -1.57 3.36 26.95
C SER A 399 -0.72 4.63 27.09
N ASN A 400 -1.27 5.81 26.84
CA ASN A 400 -0.58 7.12 26.89
C ASN A 400 0.68 7.23 26.00
N ILE A 401 0.84 6.35 25.01
CA ILE A 401 1.90 6.43 24.00
C ILE A 401 1.62 7.59 23.04
N ILE A 402 0.36 7.68 22.60
CA ILE A 402 -0.18 8.84 21.88
C ILE A 402 -0.77 9.79 22.92
N LYS A 403 -0.44 11.08 22.81
CA LYS A 403 -1.04 12.15 23.64
C LYS A 403 -2.26 12.74 22.95
N GLU A 404 -3.14 13.37 23.74
CA GLU A 404 -4.41 13.94 23.25
C GLU A 404 -4.25 14.91 22.07
N ASN A 405 -3.16 15.69 22.07
CA ASN A 405 -2.88 16.72 21.06
C ASN A 405 -1.86 16.28 20.00
N ASP A 406 -1.42 15.02 20.04
CA ASP A 406 -0.56 14.47 18.98
C ASP A 406 -1.33 14.46 17.65
N LEU A 407 -0.66 14.88 16.58
CA LEU A 407 -1.13 14.73 15.22
C LEU A 407 -0.86 13.29 14.74
N VAL A 408 -1.92 12.54 14.46
CA VAL A 408 -1.86 11.13 14.07
C VAL A 408 -2.48 10.94 12.70
N VAL A 409 -1.80 10.22 11.82
CA VAL A 409 -2.32 9.82 10.51
C VAL A 409 -2.38 8.30 10.42
N THR A 410 -3.55 7.75 10.11
CA THR A 410 -3.71 6.31 9.84
C THR A 410 -3.83 6.07 8.35
N ILE A 411 -3.10 5.10 7.80
CA ILE A 411 -3.17 4.76 6.38
C ILE A 411 -4.38 3.84 6.13
N GLY A 412 -5.40 4.37 5.47
CA GLY A 412 -6.61 3.65 5.07
C GLY A 412 -6.40 2.94 3.73
N THR A 413 -6.17 1.63 3.75
CA THR A 413 -5.53 0.92 2.61
C THR A 413 -6.47 0.49 1.48
N ALA A 414 -7.76 0.34 1.73
CA ALA A 414 -8.74 -0.04 0.72
C ALA A 414 -10.14 0.49 1.09
N SER A 415 -11.01 0.57 0.09
CA SER A 415 -12.42 0.94 0.27
C SER A 415 -13.16 -0.12 1.10
N GLY A 416 -14.14 0.34 1.90
CA GLY A 416 -15.06 -0.55 2.60
C GLY A 416 -15.95 -1.37 1.66
N ILE A 417 -16.17 -0.91 0.42
CA ILE A 417 -17.00 -1.58 -0.60
C ILE A 417 -16.45 -2.96 -0.97
N LYS A 418 -15.12 -3.14 -0.88
CA LYS A 418 -14.48 -4.45 -1.12
C LYS A 418 -14.77 -5.48 -0.03
N PHE A 419 -15.39 -5.07 1.08
CA PHE A 419 -15.66 -5.89 2.26
C PHE A 419 -17.14 -5.81 2.68
N THR A 420 -18.04 -5.70 1.70
CA THR A 420 -19.49 -5.65 1.92
C THR A 420 -19.99 -6.87 2.67
N LYS A 421 -19.60 -8.09 2.27
CA LYS A 421 -20.05 -9.33 2.94
C LYS A 421 -19.78 -9.34 4.45
N SER A 422 -18.56 -9.01 4.88
CA SER A 422 -18.25 -8.95 6.31
C SER A 422 -18.94 -7.77 7.01
N GLY A 423 -19.12 -6.64 6.32
CA GLY A 423 -19.84 -5.48 6.85
C GLY A 423 -21.32 -5.76 7.07
N VAL A 424 -22.00 -6.31 6.06
CA VAL A 424 -23.41 -6.73 6.14
C VAL A 424 -23.56 -7.75 7.27
N ASN A 425 -22.74 -8.80 7.30
CA ASN A 425 -22.81 -9.81 8.36
C ASN A 425 -22.68 -9.21 9.77
N PHE A 426 -21.79 -8.24 9.96
CA PHE A 426 -21.65 -7.55 11.24
C PHE A 426 -22.89 -6.72 11.59
N HIS A 427 -23.40 -5.90 10.67
CA HIS A 427 -24.56 -5.04 10.98
C HIS A 427 -25.86 -5.82 11.11
N THR A 428 -26.00 -7.00 10.48
CA THR A 428 -27.19 -7.84 10.58
C THR A 428 -27.21 -8.75 11.81
N HIS A 429 -26.05 -9.30 12.20
CA HIS A 429 -25.97 -10.31 13.27
C HIS A 429 -25.22 -9.85 14.52
N GLY A 430 -24.56 -8.69 14.48
CA GLY A 430 -23.82 -8.14 15.61
C GLY A 430 -24.69 -7.48 16.67
N SER A 431 -24.07 -7.07 17.77
CA SER A 431 -24.74 -6.38 18.87
C SER A 431 -24.94 -4.88 18.58
N LYS A 432 -26.15 -4.36 18.88
CA LYS A 432 -26.40 -2.90 18.84
C LYS A 432 -25.49 -2.10 19.76
N LYS A 433 -25.04 -2.68 20.90
CA LYS A 433 -24.06 -2.04 21.80
C LYS A 433 -22.72 -1.76 21.09
N ASP A 434 -22.44 -2.55 20.06
CA ASP A 434 -21.23 -2.50 19.25
C ASP A 434 -21.45 -1.77 17.92
N LEU A 435 -22.55 -1.00 17.80
CA LEU A 435 -22.94 -0.25 16.60
C LEU A 435 -23.38 -1.13 15.41
N ALA A 436 -23.79 -2.38 15.65
CA ALA A 436 -24.56 -3.09 14.64
C ALA A 436 -25.87 -2.34 14.35
N ASN A 437 -26.22 -2.20 13.08
CA ASN A 437 -27.35 -1.37 12.64
C ASN A 437 -28.16 -2.12 11.58
N PRO A 438 -28.94 -3.15 11.98
CA PRO A 438 -29.75 -3.91 11.05
C PRO A 438 -30.96 -3.08 10.58
N PRO A 439 -31.48 -3.35 9.37
CA PRO A 439 -32.77 -2.81 8.95
C PRO A 439 -33.86 -3.13 9.97
N GLN A 440 -34.68 -2.14 10.31
CA GLN A 440 -35.86 -2.33 11.18
C GLN A 440 -37.11 -2.41 10.31
N VAL A 441 -37.88 -3.48 10.48
CA VAL A 441 -39.20 -3.61 9.86
C VAL A 441 -40.22 -2.97 10.80
N ILE A 442 -40.92 -1.96 10.31
CA ILE A 442 -41.99 -1.25 11.03
C ILE A 442 -43.30 -1.32 10.24
N ASN A 443 -44.43 -1.14 10.92
CA ASN A 443 -45.71 -1.01 10.24
C ASN A 443 -45.75 0.29 9.41
N GLY A 444 -46.42 0.25 8.26
CA GLY A 444 -46.58 1.40 7.35
C GLY A 444 -47.55 2.46 7.86
N THR A 445 -47.32 3.01 9.06
CA THR A 445 -48.16 4.04 9.68
C THR A 445 -47.32 5.20 10.21
N LEU A 446 -47.85 6.42 10.19
CA LEU A 446 -47.20 7.61 10.77
C LEU A 446 -46.84 7.39 12.24
N LYS A 447 -47.77 6.86 13.03
CA LYS A 447 -47.55 6.54 14.45
C LYS A 447 -46.37 5.59 14.68
N SER A 448 -46.17 4.61 13.79
CA SER A 448 -45.03 3.69 13.89
C SER A 448 -43.72 4.37 13.54
N ILE A 449 -43.71 5.29 12.56
CA ILE A 449 -42.54 6.11 12.22
C ILE A 449 -42.19 7.05 13.39
N GLU A 450 -43.16 7.78 13.93
CA GLU A 450 -42.99 8.70 15.07
C GLU A 450 -42.45 7.98 16.31
N LYS A 451 -43.05 6.82 16.64
CA LYS A 451 -42.59 5.99 17.75
C LYS A 451 -41.15 5.50 17.54
N THR A 452 -40.79 5.07 16.34
CA THR A 452 -39.43 4.58 16.05
C THR A 452 -38.39 5.70 16.09
N LEU A 453 -38.75 6.92 15.68
CA LEU A 453 -37.88 8.09 15.74
C LEU A 453 -37.83 8.74 17.13
N ASN A 454 -38.58 8.21 18.12
CA ASN A 454 -38.80 8.83 19.43
C ASN A 454 -39.27 10.29 19.33
N LEU A 455 -40.18 10.56 18.38
CA LEU A 455 -40.80 11.87 18.18
C LEU A 455 -42.18 11.99 18.85
N SER A 456 -42.66 10.88 19.45
CA SER A 456 -43.94 10.77 20.15
C SER A 456 -43.90 11.27 21.58
#